data_AF-A0A5D2A852-F1
#
_entry.id   AF-A0A5D2A852-F1
#
_cell.length_a   1.000
_cell.length_b   1.000
_cell.length_c   1.000
_cell.angle_alpha   90.00
_cell.angle_beta   90.00
_cell.angle_gamma   90.00
#
_symmetry.space_group_name_H-M   'P 1'
#
loop_
_entity.id
_entity.type
_entity.pdbx_description
1 polymer ?
#
loop_
_entity_poly.entity_id
_entity_poly.type
_entity_poly.pdbx_seq_one_letter_code
_entity_poly.pdbx_strand_id
1 'polypeptide(L)'
;MASDFAMGQFRFLKRLLLVHGHWNYQRVGYLVLYNFYRNAVFELRLFWYVPFFVVHCLKERGNILENKYEIEVDGLEGMYEVWQRKLHPDLVLKIHQVQNPST
;
A
#
# COMPACT_ATOMS: atom_id res chain seq x y z
N MET A 1 -14.86 35.29 -40.24
CA MET A 1 -13.40 35.27 -40.01
C MET A 1 -13.11 34.15 -39.03
N ALA A 2 -12.87 32.92 -39.50
CA ALA A 2 -12.55 31.78 -38.64
C ALA A 2 -11.91 30.67 -39.49
N SER A 3 -10.62 30.81 -39.80
CA SER A 3 -9.81 29.71 -40.31
C SER A 3 -8.46 29.77 -39.60
N ASP A 4 -7.98 28.64 -39.05
CA ASP A 4 -6.70 28.57 -38.33
C ASP A 4 -5.50 28.90 -39.24
N PHE A 5 -5.70 28.80 -40.57
CA PHE A 5 -4.75 29.21 -41.59
C PHE A 5 -5.48 29.99 -42.69
N ALA A 6 -4.95 31.16 -43.08
CA ALA A 6 -5.43 31.93 -44.23
C ALA A 6 -4.33 31.96 -45.29
N MET A 7 -4.62 31.42 -46.48
CA MET A 7 -3.68 31.40 -47.61
C MET A 7 -4.29 32.05 -48.84
N GLY A 8 -3.51 32.90 -49.53
CA GLY A 8 -3.97 33.62 -50.72
C GLY A 8 -4.06 32.77 -52.00
N GLN A 9 -3.42 31.59 -52.07
CA GLN A 9 -3.46 30.69 -53.24
C GLN A 9 -3.37 29.21 -52.85
N PHE A 10 -4.12 28.35 -53.55
CA PHE A 10 -4.24 26.90 -53.24
C PHE A 10 -2.91 26.11 -53.37
N ARG A 11 -1.93 26.64 -54.11
CA ARG A 11 -0.61 25.99 -54.31
C ARG A 11 0.22 25.88 -53.02
N PHE A 12 0.05 26.79 -52.07
CA PHE A 12 0.79 26.79 -50.81
C PHE A 12 0.29 25.73 -49.82
N LEU A 13 -0.99 25.34 -49.94
CA LEU A 13 -1.60 24.31 -49.10
C LEU A 13 -0.90 22.96 -49.26
N LYS A 14 -0.51 22.60 -50.48
CA LYS A 14 0.19 21.33 -50.77
C LYS A 14 1.52 21.24 -50.02
N ARG A 15 2.31 22.32 -49.97
CA ARG A 15 3.60 22.34 -49.29
C ARG A 15 3.44 22.39 -47.76
N LEU A 16 2.43 23.11 -47.26
CA LEU A 16 2.13 23.14 -45.82
C LEU A 16 1.69 21.76 -45.33
N LEU A 17 0.72 21.12 -45.98
CA LEU A 17 0.19 19.83 -45.51
C LEU A 17 1.24 18.72 -45.59
N LEU A 18 1.98 18.62 -46.70
CA LEU A 18 2.92 17.51 -46.91
C LEU A 18 4.18 17.64 -46.04
N VAL A 19 4.74 18.85 -45.89
CA VAL A 19 5.99 19.03 -45.12
C VAL A 19 5.68 19.27 -43.65
N HIS A 20 4.85 20.25 -43.33
CA HIS A 20 4.56 20.60 -41.93
C HIS A 20 3.60 19.59 -41.28
N GLY A 21 2.65 19.04 -42.03
CA GLY A 21 1.76 17.99 -41.52
C GLY A 21 2.52 16.71 -41.16
N HIS A 22 3.48 16.27 -41.99
CA HIS A 22 4.29 15.09 -41.70
C HIS A 22 5.16 15.29 -40.45
N TRP A 23 5.86 16.42 -40.35
CA TRP A 23 6.68 16.76 -39.19
C TRP A 23 5.85 16.93 -37.90
N ASN A 24 4.65 17.49 -38.00
CA ASN A 24 3.76 17.62 -36.86
C ASN A 24 3.20 16.26 -36.43
N TYR A 25 2.81 15.42 -37.39
CA TYR A 25 2.29 14.08 -37.12
C TYR A 25 3.32 13.20 -36.41
N GLN A 26 4.58 13.22 -36.86
CA GLN A 26 5.67 12.51 -36.18
C GLN A 26 5.87 13.00 -34.75
N ARG A 27 5.93 14.32 -34.53
CA ARG A 27 6.12 14.90 -33.19
C ARG A 27 4.97 14.58 -32.23
N VAL A 28 3.73 14.70 -32.69
CA VAL A 28 2.55 14.33 -31.90
C VAL A 28 2.55 12.84 -31.59
N GLY A 29 2.92 11.99 -32.55
CA GLY A 29 3.09 10.55 -32.33
C GLY A 29 4.06 10.24 -31.20
N TYR A 30 5.27 10.80 -31.24
CA TYR A 30 6.25 10.63 -30.16
C TYR A 30 5.74 11.17 -28.82
N LEU A 31 5.03 12.29 -28.82
CA LEU A 31 4.45 12.86 -27.59
C LEU A 31 3.42 11.92 -26.96
N VAL A 32 2.53 11.33 -27.77
CA VAL A 32 1.52 10.38 -27.31
C VAL A 32 2.19 9.11 -26.77
N LEU A 33 3.11 8.52 -27.54
CA LEU A 33 3.87 7.33 -27.12
C LEU A 33 4.66 7.57 -25.83
N TYR A 34 5.31 8.74 -25.71
CA TYR A 34 6.05 9.11 -24.50
C TYR A 34 5.13 9.29 -23.29
N ASN A 35 3.95 9.88 -23.49
CA ASN A 35 2.98 10.08 -22.42
C ASN A 35 2.44 8.74 -21.91
N PHE A 36 2.06 7.84 -22.82
CA PHE A 36 1.67 6.47 -22.46
C PHE A 36 2.80 5.70 -21.78
N TYR A 37 4.03 5.78 -22.28
CA TYR A 37 5.18 5.11 -21.68
C TYR A 37 5.43 5.60 -20.25
N ARG A 38 5.45 6.92 -20.04
CA ARG A 38 5.74 7.51 -18.72
C ARG A 38 4.64 7.16 -17.70
N ASN A 39 3.38 7.20 -18.11
CA ASN A 39 2.26 6.84 -17.25
C ASN A 39 2.26 5.32 -16.97
N ALA A 40 2.47 4.48 -17.97
CA ALA A 40 2.55 3.03 -17.78
C ALA A 40 3.68 2.63 -16.81
N VAL A 41 4.87 3.22 -16.94
CA VAL A 41 5.99 2.96 -16.02
C VAL A 41 5.66 3.39 -14.60
N PHE A 42 4.95 4.51 -14.43
CA PHE A 42 4.51 4.97 -13.12
C PHE A 42 3.47 4.03 -12.50
N GLU A 43 2.43 3.67 -13.23
CA GLU A 43 1.39 2.76 -12.78
C GLU A 43 1.93 1.36 -12.48
N LEU A 44 2.81 0.82 -13.34
CA LEU A 44 3.48 -0.47 -13.10
C LEU A 44 4.35 -0.42 -11.84
N ARG A 45 5.03 0.70 -11.60
CA ARG A 45 5.80 0.88 -10.36
C ARG A 45 4.87 0.85 -9.15
N LEU A 46 3.79 1.63 -9.15
CA LEU A 46 2.85 1.64 -8.03
C LEU A 46 2.21 0.27 -7.82
N PHE A 47 1.83 -0.42 -8.90
CA PHE A 47 1.22 -1.75 -8.86
C PHE A 47 2.09 -2.77 -8.12
N TRP A 48 3.42 -2.73 -8.29
CA TRP A 48 4.32 -3.67 -7.60
C TRP A 48 4.70 -3.20 -6.18
N TYR A 49 5.00 -1.91 -6.00
CA TYR A 49 5.52 -1.40 -4.73
C TYR A 49 4.45 -1.29 -3.63
N VAL A 50 3.23 -0.89 -3.97
CA VAL A 50 2.14 -0.71 -2.99
C VAL A 50 1.78 -2.01 -2.27
N PRO A 51 1.45 -3.13 -2.95
CA PRO A 51 1.11 -4.36 -2.24
C PRO A 51 2.29 -4.92 -1.45
N PHE A 52 3.52 -4.83 -1.95
CA PHE A 52 4.71 -5.25 -1.20
C PHE A 52 4.84 -4.47 0.11
N PHE A 53 4.71 -3.14 0.06
CA PHE A 53 4.77 -2.28 1.24
C PHE A 53 3.62 -2.56 2.21
N VAL A 54 2.40 -2.73 1.70
CA VAL A 54 1.21 -3.03 2.52
C VAL A 54 1.37 -4.37 3.24
N VAL A 55 1.78 -5.42 2.54
CA VAL A 55 2.00 -6.75 3.16
C VAL A 55 3.08 -6.68 4.24
N HIS A 56 4.20 -6.00 3.96
CA HIS A 56 5.27 -5.82 4.94
C HIS A 56 4.78 -5.04 6.18
N CYS A 57 4.05 -3.94 5.97
CA CYS A 57 3.52 -3.12 7.05
C CYS A 57 2.48 -3.88 7.89
N LEU A 58 1.62 -4.68 7.27
CA LEU A 58 0.65 -5.54 7.97
C LEU A 58 1.35 -6.64 8.78
N LYS A 59 2.42 -7.22 8.24
CA LYS A 59 3.21 -8.23 8.95
C LYS A 59 3.87 -7.65 10.20
N GLU A 60 4.48 -6.49 10.09
CA GLU A 60 5.10 -5.78 11.22
C GLU A 60 4.08 -5.40 12.29
N ARG A 61 2.93 -4.85 11.87
CA ARG A 61 1.81 -4.57 12.78
C ARG A 61 1.31 -5.80 13.51
N GLY A 62 1.20 -6.95 12.82
CA GLY A 62 0.83 -8.22 13.42
C GLY A 62 1.79 -8.63 14.54
N ASN A 63 3.09 -8.63 14.24
CA ASN A 63 4.13 -9.00 15.20
C ASN A 63 4.14 -8.09 16.45
N ILE A 64 3.95 -6.77 16.27
CA ILE A 64 3.90 -5.82 17.40
C ILE A 64 2.69 -6.07 18.30
N LEU A 65 1.53 -6.37 17.70
CA LEU A 65 0.32 -6.65 18.48
C LEU A 65 0.48 -7.96 19.25
N GLU A 66 0.99 -9.01 18.61
CA GLU A 66 1.28 -10.30 19.24
C GLU A 66 2.23 -10.13 20.43
N ASN A 67 3.36 -9.44 20.22
CA ASN A 67 4.31 -9.14 21.29
C ASN A 67 3.68 -8.31 22.43
N LYS A 68 2.81 -7.35 22.10
CA LYS A 68 2.08 -6.57 23.12
C LYS A 68 1.13 -7.45 23.94
N TYR A 69 0.40 -8.36 23.30
CA TYR A 69 -0.50 -9.29 23.99
C TYR A 69 0.30 -10.26 24.88
N GLU A 70 1.42 -10.80 24.38
CA GLU A 70 2.30 -11.67 25.16
C GLU A 70 2.81 -10.95 26.42
N ILE A 71 3.33 -9.72 26.30
CA ILE A 71 3.80 -8.93 27.45
C ILE A 71 2.67 -8.66 28.46
N GLU A 72 1.45 -8.41 27.98
CA GLU A 72 0.30 -8.14 28.85
C GLU A 72 -0.17 -9.41 29.57
N VAL A 73 -0.18 -10.56 28.89
CA VAL A 73 -0.52 -11.86 29.48
C VAL A 73 0.53 -12.30 30.50
N ASP A 74 1.81 -12.23 30.16
CA ASP A 74 2.92 -12.55 31.08
C ASP A 74 2.92 -11.65 32.32
N GLY A 75 2.57 -10.37 32.14
CA GLY A 75 2.41 -9.42 33.24
C GLY A 75 1.29 -9.80 34.20
N LEU A 76 0.13 -10.19 33.67
CA LEU A 76 -1.00 -10.66 34.48
C LEU A 76 -0.68 -11.97 35.21
N GLU A 77 -0.04 -12.92 34.53
CA GLU A 77 0.37 -14.20 35.12
C GLU A 77 1.39 -13.98 36.26
N GLY A 78 2.39 -13.10 36.06
CA GLY A 78 3.32 -12.72 37.11
C GLY A 78 2.64 -12.05 38.32
N MET A 79 1.64 -11.19 38.10
CA MET A 79 0.86 -10.60 39.19
C MET A 79 0.04 -11.65 39.95
N TYR A 80 -0.57 -12.59 39.23
CA TYR A 80 -1.32 -13.70 39.81
C TYR A 80 -0.42 -14.58 40.69
N GLU A 81 0.78 -14.94 40.22
CA GLU A 81 1.75 -15.70 41.02
C GLU A 81 2.14 -14.97 42.31
N VAL A 82 2.41 -13.67 42.23
CA VAL A 82 2.77 -12.85 43.41
C VAL A 82 1.61 -12.78 44.40
N TRP A 83 0.37 -12.67 43.91
CA TRP A 83 -0.82 -12.68 44.74
C TRP A 83 -1.02 -14.04 45.42
N GLN A 84 -0.87 -15.14 44.68
CA GLN A 84 -0.94 -16.50 45.21
C GLN A 84 0.08 -16.74 46.33
N ARG A 85 1.33 -16.27 46.18
CA ARG A 85 2.37 -16.42 47.21
C ARG A 85 2.05 -15.69 48.52
N LYS A 86 1.20 -14.66 48.48
CA LYS A 86 0.76 -13.92 49.67
C LYS A 86 -0.50 -14.53 50.33
N LEU A 87 -1.16 -15.50 49.69
CA LEU A 87 -2.39 -16.12 50.19
C LEU A 87 -2.08 -17.30 51.15
N HIS A 88 -2.89 -17.46 52.21
CA HIS A 88 -2.72 -18.56 53.17
C HIS A 88 -2.85 -19.93 52.48
N PRO A 89 -2.01 -20.94 52.79
CA PRO A 89 -1.92 -22.19 52.03
C PRO A 89 -3.24 -22.96 51.90
N ASP A 90 -4.12 -22.89 52.90
CA ASP A 90 -5.42 -23.58 52.89
C ASP A 90 -6.42 -23.00 51.87
N LEU A 91 -6.30 -21.70 51.56
CA LEU A 91 -7.15 -21.03 50.56
C LEU A 91 -6.67 -21.33 49.14
N VAL A 92 -5.35 -21.48 48.94
CA VAL A 92 -4.77 -21.85 47.64
C VAL A 92 -5.25 -23.24 47.22
N LEU A 93 -5.28 -24.20 48.15
CA LEU A 93 -5.78 -25.56 47.90
C LEU A 93 -7.27 -25.56 47.51
N LYS A 94 -8.10 -24.73 48.16
CA LYS A 94 -9.52 -24.60 47.80
C LYS A 94 -9.72 -23.99 46.42
N ILE A 95 -8.92 -23.00 46.04
CA ILE A 95 -8.98 -22.38 44.70
C ILE A 95 -8.58 -23.40 43.63
N HIS A 96 -7.53 -24.19 43.87
CA HIS A 96 -7.12 -25.26 42.94
C HIS A 96 -8.19 -26.34 42.75
N GLN A 97 -8.88 -26.75 43.82
CA GLN A 97 -9.96 -27.74 43.73
C GLN A 97 -11.20 -27.21 42.98
N VAL A 98 -11.50 -25.92 43.09
CA VAL A 98 -12.61 -25.29 42.34
C VAL A 98 -12.27 -25.17 40.85
N GLN A 99 -11.00 -24.93 40.52
CA GLN A 99 -10.56 -24.70 39.15
C GLN A 99 -10.38 -26.01 38.34
N ASN A 100 -10.14 -27.15 39.02
CA ASN A 100 -10.12 -28.50 38.44
C ASN A 100 -11.14 -29.42 39.15
N PRO A 101 -12.43 -29.38 38.77
CA PRO A 101 -13.49 -30.12 39.47
C PRO A 101 -13.54 -31.63 39.17
N SER A 102 -12.59 -32.19 38.42
CA SER A 102 -12.61 -33.58 37.94
C SER A 102 -11.49 -34.49 38.48
N THR A 103 -10.91 -34.16 39.64
CA THR A 103 -10.07 -35.07 40.46
C THR A 103 -10.58 -35.14 41.88
#